data_AF-A0A532E804-F1
#
_entry.id   AF-A0A532E804-F1
#
_cell.length_a   1.000
_cell.length_b   1.000
_cell.length_c   1.000
_cell.angle_alpha   90.00
_cell.angle_beta   90.00
_cell.angle_gamma   90.00
#
_symmetry.space_group_name_H-M   'P 1'
#
loop_
_entity.id
_entity.type
_entity.pdbx_description
1 polymer ?
#
loop_
_entity_poly.entity_id
_entity_poly.type
_entity_poly.pdbx_seq_one_letter_code
_entity_poly.pdbx_strand_id
1 'polypeptide(L)'
;MSRIDLHLHTTHSDGSFSTRDVMAFAKQAGVTALAITDHDIVEGIAEATAIGAELGIEVVPGVEISSRLGESELHILGYFLNWTDPLLAQRLSTLRDSRHTRNPKIVQRLNELGIPMTYEEVRALAGTESVGRPHIARLLMEKKFVTSAKEAFDRYLANGRPAFVDRELPEPAVVAPWASSTWAKIRRSNATSPSKPCGWTTSTTRKSSKNSGTASFAKPNRPDASHTPISSRSMTPASRRVSPISRWSTSRAPCSAAIARNPPSFRPSRPCKSWRRSPMPWTMHTARA
;
A
#
# COMPACT_ATOMS: atom_id res chain seq x y z
N MET A 1 16.54 -13.55 -20.98
CA MET A 1 16.23 -13.89 -19.56
C MET A 1 15.05 -13.03 -19.14
N SER A 2 14.04 -13.63 -18.51
CA SER A 2 13.00 -12.88 -17.83
C SER A 2 13.61 -12.04 -16.71
N ARG A 3 13.22 -10.76 -16.62
CA ARG A 3 13.56 -9.89 -15.49
C ARG A 3 12.30 -9.67 -14.66
N ILE A 4 12.44 -9.77 -13.34
CA ILE A 4 11.34 -9.59 -12.40
C ILE A 4 11.75 -8.51 -11.40
N ASP A 5 10.84 -7.59 -11.09
CA ASP A 5 11.02 -6.58 -10.05
C ASP A 5 9.78 -6.48 -9.15
N LEU A 6 9.89 -6.90 -7.90
CA LEU A 6 8.77 -6.99 -6.96
C LEU A 6 8.77 -5.87 -5.92
N HIS A 7 9.54 -4.80 -6.11
CA HIS A 7 9.60 -3.69 -5.15
C HIS A 7 9.75 -2.35 -5.86
N LEU A 8 8.65 -1.88 -6.45
CA LEU A 8 8.58 -0.61 -7.17
C LEU A 8 7.60 0.37 -6.51
N HIS A 9 7.97 1.64 -6.55
CA HIS A 9 7.15 2.75 -6.09
C HIS A 9 6.78 3.66 -7.26
N THR A 10 5.58 4.23 -7.18
CA THR A 10 5.04 5.18 -8.14
C THR A 10 4.76 6.52 -7.45
N THR A 11 4.27 7.49 -8.20
CA THR A 11 3.76 8.75 -7.64
C THR A 11 2.56 8.58 -6.71
N HIS A 12 1.92 7.40 -6.63
CA HIS A 12 0.91 7.14 -5.61
C HIS A 12 1.48 7.17 -4.18
N SER A 13 2.79 6.94 -4.03
CA SER A 13 3.50 7.14 -2.75
C SER A 13 4.69 8.08 -2.87
N ASP A 14 5.93 7.58 -2.85
CA ASP A 14 7.16 8.39 -2.90
C ASP A 14 8.03 8.11 -4.13
N GLY A 15 7.49 7.39 -5.12
CA GLY A 15 8.12 7.17 -6.40
C GLY A 15 8.19 8.44 -7.25
N SER A 16 9.19 8.50 -8.13
CA SER A 16 9.41 9.67 -9.00
C SER A 16 8.61 9.63 -10.31
N PHE A 17 8.01 8.49 -10.65
CA PHE A 17 7.39 8.24 -11.93
C PHE A 17 5.96 7.74 -11.75
N SER A 18 5.07 8.12 -12.68
CA SER A 18 3.69 7.63 -12.68
C SER A 18 3.67 6.12 -12.89
N THR A 19 2.57 5.47 -12.52
CA THR A 19 2.35 4.04 -12.80
C THR A 19 2.60 3.72 -14.28
N ARG A 20 2.07 4.54 -15.18
CA ARG A 20 2.27 4.42 -16.62
C ARG A 20 3.73 4.49 -17.04
N ASP A 21 4.46 5.46 -16.52
CA ASP A 21 5.88 5.62 -16.84
C ASP A 21 6.70 4.44 -16.32
N VAL A 22 6.44 4.00 -15.08
CA VAL A 22 7.08 2.81 -14.49
C VAL A 22 6.85 1.58 -15.37
N MET A 23 5.62 1.33 -15.82
CA MET A 23 5.29 0.22 -16.71
C MET A 23 6.00 0.34 -18.07
N ALA A 24 6.09 1.55 -18.64
CA ALA A 24 6.79 1.79 -19.89
C ALA A 24 8.31 1.51 -19.75
N PHE A 25 8.93 1.98 -18.67
CA PHE A 25 10.35 1.70 -18.39
C PHE A 25 10.59 0.21 -18.15
N ALA A 26 9.69 -0.47 -17.43
CA ALA A 26 9.76 -1.90 -17.21
C ALA A 26 9.76 -2.67 -18.55
N LYS A 27 8.89 -2.29 -19.49
CA LYS A 27 8.86 -2.88 -20.84
C LYS A 27 10.18 -2.65 -21.58
N GLN A 28 10.71 -1.43 -21.57
CA GLN A 28 11.99 -1.08 -22.19
C GLN A 28 13.16 -1.88 -21.59
N ALA A 29 13.12 -2.14 -20.28
CA ALA A 29 14.11 -2.93 -19.57
C ALA A 29 13.96 -4.45 -19.74
N GLY A 30 12.94 -4.92 -20.45
CA GLY A 30 12.66 -6.35 -20.65
C GLY A 30 12.14 -7.06 -19.41
N VAL A 31 11.49 -6.33 -18.50
CA VAL A 31 10.79 -6.91 -17.35
C VAL A 31 9.56 -7.66 -17.82
N THR A 32 9.39 -8.89 -17.33
CA THR A 32 8.28 -9.77 -17.70
C THR A 32 7.24 -9.91 -16.58
N ALA A 33 7.63 -9.62 -15.33
CA ALA A 33 6.71 -9.56 -14.21
C ALA A 33 7.16 -8.48 -13.21
N LEU A 34 6.22 -7.76 -12.61
CA LEU A 34 6.52 -6.79 -11.55
C LEU A 34 5.44 -6.66 -10.50
N ALA A 35 5.77 -6.03 -9.37
CA ALA A 35 4.81 -5.59 -8.37
C ALA A 35 4.97 -4.08 -8.09
N ILE A 36 3.85 -3.36 -8.17
CA ILE A 36 3.75 -2.02 -7.58
C ILE A 36 3.50 -2.20 -6.08
N THR A 37 4.38 -1.66 -5.25
CA THR A 37 4.38 -1.82 -3.79
C THR A 37 4.48 -0.44 -3.12
N ASP A 38 3.60 0.46 -3.52
CA ASP A 38 3.56 1.80 -2.95
C ASP A 38 3.34 1.77 -1.43
N HIS A 39 3.87 2.79 -0.75
CA HIS A 39 3.78 2.90 0.71
C HIS A 39 2.35 3.11 1.20
N ASP A 40 1.86 2.13 1.95
CA ASP A 40 0.55 2.15 2.61
C ASP A 40 -0.62 2.47 1.67
N ILE A 41 -0.53 2.18 0.36
CA ILE A 41 -1.56 2.51 -0.65
C ILE A 41 -1.54 1.49 -1.80
N VAL A 42 -2.70 1.24 -2.40
CA VAL A 42 -2.89 0.20 -3.44
C VAL A 42 -3.54 0.75 -4.72
N GLU A 43 -3.76 2.05 -4.82
CA GLU A 43 -4.52 2.69 -5.91
C GLU A 43 -3.86 2.51 -7.28
N GLY A 44 -2.53 2.39 -7.34
CA GLY A 44 -1.79 2.15 -8.58
C GLY A 44 -1.96 0.76 -9.18
N ILE A 45 -2.47 -0.22 -8.43
CA ILE A 45 -2.55 -1.63 -8.87
C ILE A 45 -3.49 -1.79 -10.06
N ALA A 46 -4.65 -1.11 -10.05
CA ALA A 46 -5.65 -1.23 -11.11
C ALA A 46 -5.09 -0.75 -12.46
N GLU A 47 -4.48 0.44 -12.48
CA GLU A 47 -3.83 1.00 -13.67
C GLU A 47 -2.67 0.12 -14.13
N ALA A 48 -1.79 -0.30 -13.21
CA ALA A 48 -0.67 -1.17 -13.55
C ALA A 48 -1.12 -2.47 -14.20
N THR A 49 -2.16 -3.11 -13.65
CA THR A 49 -2.71 -4.37 -14.17
C THR A 49 -3.24 -4.20 -15.60
N ALA A 50 -3.97 -3.12 -15.88
CA ALA A 50 -4.48 -2.83 -17.21
C ALA A 50 -3.33 -2.62 -18.23
N ILE A 51 -2.35 -1.78 -17.88
CA ILE A 51 -1.19 -1.52 -18.73
C ILE A 51 -0.34 -2.79 -18.92
N GLY A 52 -0.20 -3.61 -17.87
CA GLY A 52 0.54 -4.86 -17.91
C GLY A 52 -0.04 -5.84 -18.91
N ALA A 53 -1.37 -5.96 -18.98
CA ALA A 53 -2.06 -6.77 -19.98
C ALA A 53 -1.77 -6.32 -21.41
N GLU A 54 -1.70 -5.01 -21.66
CA GLU A 54 -1.34 -4.45 -22.98
C GLU A 54 0.13 -4.68 -23.34
N LEU A 55 1.03 -4.57 -22.36
CA LEU A 55 2.48 -4.66 -22.56
C LEU A 55 3.01 -6.10 -22.51
N GLY A 56 2.19 -7.08 -22.11
CA GLY A 56 2.61 -8.45 -21.85
C GLY A 56 3.53 -8.57 -20.63
N ILE A 57 3.25 -7.78 -19.58
CA ILE A 57 3.94 -7.82 -18.29
C ILE A 57 2.96 -8.33 -17.24
N GLU A 58 3.33 -9.39 -16.53
CA GLU A 58 2.54 -9.88 -15.41
C GLU A 58 2.64 -8.91 -14.22
N VAL A 59 1.51 -8.46 -13.70
CA VAL A 59 1.46 -7.56 -12.54
C VAL A 59 0.97 -8.33 -11.33
N VAL A 60 1.84 -8.43 -10.33
CA VAL A 60 1.53 -8.99 -9.02
C VAL A 60 1.00 -7.86 -8.13
N PRO A 61 -0.25 -7.95 -7.63
CA PRO A 61 -0.75 -6.97 -6.65
C PRO A 61 0.17 -6.94 -5.43
N GLY A 62 0.65 -5.75 -5.08
CA GLY A 62 1.62 -5.53 -4.02
C GLY A 62 1.33 -4.29 -3.17
N VAL A 63 1.90 -4.23 -1.98
CA VAL A 63 1.90 -3.03 -1.10
C VAL A 63 3.11 -3.07 -0.18
N GLU A 64 3.72 -1.92 0.13
CA GLU A 64 4.73 -1.81 1.18
C GLU A 64 4.12 -1.19 2.43
N ILE A 65 3.83 -2.01 3.43
CA ILE A 65 3.10 -1.63 4.64
C ILE A 65 4.08 -1.20 5.74
N SER A 66 3.84 -0.02 6.29
CA SER A 66 4.59 0.52 7.42
C SER A 66 4.31 -0.24 8.71
N SER A 67 5.37 -0.58 9.42
CA SER A 67 5.32 -1.28 10.70
C SER A 67 6.44 -0.80 11.62
N ARG A 68 6.38 -1.16 12.90
CA ARG A 68 7.41 -0.82 13.89
C ARG A 68 7.66 -1.99 14.82
N LEU A 69 8.93 -2.25 15.12
CA LEU A 69 9.35 -3.22 16.14
C LEU A 69 10.35 -2.56 17.06
N GLY A 70 9.96 -2.33 18.32
CA GLY A 70 10.76 -1.54 19.27
C GLY A 70 10.96 -0.11 18.76
N GLU A 71 12.23 0.29 18.57
CA GLU A 71 12.61 1.61 18.05
C GLU A 71 12.83 1.63 16.53
N SER A 72 12.67 0.48 15.86
CA SER A 72 12.92 0.34 14.42
C SER A 72 11.63 0.44 13.62
N GLU A 73 11.57 1.39 12.68
CA GLU A 73 10.57 1.38 11.62
C GLU A 73 10.93 0.27 10.60
N LEU A 74 9.96 -0.59 10.31
CA LEU A 74 10.06 -1.72 9.40
C LEU A 74 9.06 -1.55 8.26
N HIS A 75 9.39 -2.10 7.10
CA HIS A 75 8.45 -2.14 5.99
C HIS A 75 8.18 -3.59 5.60
N ILE A 76 6.90 -3.95 5.52
CA ILE A 76 6.44 -5.28 5.17
C ILE A 76 5.85 -5.24 3.76
N LEU A 77 6.51 -5.92 2.84
CA LEU A 77 5.98 -6.16 1.50
C LEU A 77 4.89 -7.21 1.60
N GLY A 78 3.68 -6.87 1.16
CA GLY A 78 2.56 -7.79 0.99
C GLY A 78 2.33 -8.05 -0.49
N TYR A 79 2.13 -9.32 -0.86
CA TYR A 79 1.84 -9.72 -2.24
C TYR A 79 0.59 -10.59 -2.32
N PHE A 80 -0.01 -10.61 -3.52
CA PHE A 80 -1.22 -11.38 -3.83
C PHE A 80 -2.41 -11.01 -2.91
N LEU A 81 -2.47 -9.75 -2.51
CA LEU A 81 -3.54 -9.22 -1.67
C LEU A 81 -4.84 -9.05 -2.46
N ASN A 82 -5.97 -9.21 -1.78
CA ASN A 82 -7.25 -8.68 -2.26
C ASN A 82 -7.26 -7.16 -2.05
N TRP A 83 -6.71 -6.42 -3.01
CA TRP A 83 -6.56 -4.96 -2.94
C TRP A 83 -7.89 -4.18 -3.02
N THR A 84 -9.00 -4.88 -3.28
CA THR A 84 -10.36 -4.31 -3.24
C THR A 84 -11.07 -4.50 -1.90
N ASP A 85 -10.43 -5.15 -0.92
CA ASP A 85 -10.97 -5.35 0.42
C ASP A 85 -11.13 -4.01 1.17
N PRO A 86 -12.35 -3.61 1.55
CA PRO A 86 -12.59 -2.37 2.30
C PRO A 86 -11.86 -2.31 3.65
N LEU A 87 -11.68 -3.46 4.32
CA LEU A 87 -10.98 -3.51 5.60
C LEU A 87 -9.48 -3.21 5.42
N LEU A 88 -8.88 -3.76 4.37
CA LEU A 88 -7.50 -3.43 4.00
C LEU A 88 -7.37 -1.95 3.67
N ALA A 89 -8.27 -1.40 2.85
CA ALA A 89 -8.26 0.01 2.49
C ALA A 89 -8.35 0.93 3.72
N GLN A 90 -9.22 0.60 4.68
CA GLN A 90 -9.34 1.32 5.95
C GLN A 90 -8.04 1.29 6.75
N ARG A 91 -7.46 0.09 6.94
CA ARG A 91 -6.21 -0.10 7.69
C ARG A 91 -5.05 0.70 7.08
N LEU A 92 -4.92 0.63 5.76
CA LEU A 92 -3.92 1.40 5.01
C LEU A 92 -4.15 2.92 5.15
N SER A 93 -5.41 3.37 5.14
CA SER A 93 -5.75 4.77 5.39
C SER A 93 -5.28 5.26 6.75
N THR A 94 -5.53 4.48 7.82
CA THR A 94 -5.05 4.84 9.17
C THR A 94 -3.52 5.02 9.21
N LEU A 95 -2.77 4.20 8.47
CA LEU A 95 -1.32 4.35 8.36
C LEU A 95 -0.92 5.62 7.61
N ARG A 96 -1.66 6.02 6.56
CA ARG A 96 -1.43 7.29 5.86
C ARG A 96 -1.78 8.49 6.73
N ASP A 97 -2.88 8.43 7.47
CA ASP A 97 -3.32 9.50 8.39
C ASP A 97 -2.29 9.80 9.48
N SER A 98 -1.59 8.77 9.97
CA SER A 98 -0.49 8.95 10.92
C SER A 98 0.66 9.81 10.37
N ARG A 99 0.80 9.93 9.03
CA ARG A 99 1.78 10.83 8.40
C ARG A 99 1.32 12.29 8.46
N HIS A 100 0.02 12.54 8.32
CA HIS A 100 -0.55 13.89 8.42
C HIS A 100 -0.48 14.44 9.85
N THR A 101 -0.46 13.58 10.88
CA THR A 101 -0.24 14.01 12.26
C THR A 101 1.24 14.20 12.61
N ARG A 102 2.14 13.42 11.98
CA ARG A 102 3.58 13.42 12.27
C ARG A 102 4.38 14.45 11.47
N ASN A 103 4.10 14.61 10.18
CA ASN A 103 4.90 15.48 9.30
C ASN A 103 4.87 16.97 9.70
N PRO A 104 3.75 17.55 10.18
CA PRO A 104 3.76 18.92 10.69
C PRO A 104 4.76 19.12 11.84
N LYS A 105 4.95 18.12 12.70
CA LYS A 105 5.93 18.15 13.80
C LYS A 105 7.37 18.11 13.28
N ILE A 106 7.64 17.36 12.20
CA ILE A 106 8.95 17.38 11.53
C ILE A 106 9.21 18.78 10.96
N VAL A 107 8.24 19.35 10.24
CA VAL A 107 8.32 20.69 9.65
C VAL A 107 8.58 21.74 10.73
N GLN A 108 7.87 21.67 11.86
CA GLN A 108 8.09 22.54 13.01
C GLN A 108 9.55 22.48 13.49
N ARG A 109 10.10 21.28 13.70
CA ARG A 109 11.50 21.13 14.12
C ARG A 109 12.50 21.66 13.10
N LEU A 110 12.22 21.52 11.80
CA LEU A 110 13.05 22.12 10.75
C LEU A 110 13.01 23.66 10.81
N ASN A 111 11.83 24.24 11.05
CA ASN A 111 11.69 25.69 11.24
C ASN A 111 12.47 26.19 12.47
N GLU A 112 12.42 25.47 13.59
CA GLU A 112 13.21 25.77 14.79
C GLU A 112 14.73 25.72 14.55
N LEU A 113 15.18 24.93 13.57
CA LEU A 113 16.57 24.86 13.11
C LEU A 113 16.93 25.95 12.07
N GLY A 114 16.03 26.90 11.82
CA GLY A 114 16.23 27.99 10.86
C GLY A 114 15.98 27.60 9.39
N ILE A 115 15.25 26.52 9.13
CA ILE A 115 14.91 26.05 7.79
C ILE A 115 13.43 26.36 7.51
N PRO A 116 13.10 27.51 6.91
CA PRO A 116 11.71 27.93 6.70
C PRO A 116 10.99 27.04 5.69
N MET A 117 9.95 26.33 6.13
CA MET A 117 9.02 25.58 5.28
C MET A 117 7.66 25.35 5.95
N THR A 118 6.65 25.10 5.14
CA THR A 118 5.30 24.73 5.60
C THR A 118 4.96 23.30 5.22
N TYR A 119 3.97 22.72 5.91
CA TYR A 119 3.52 21.38 5.57
C TYR A 119 2.76 21.36 4.23
N GLU A 120 2.09 22.46 3.89
CA GLU A 120 1.39 22.66 2.63
C GLU A 120 2.34 22.59 1.43
N GLU A 121 3.56 23.16 1.55
CA GLU A 121 4.60 23.04 0.52
C GLU A 121 4.99 21.56 0.31
N VAL A 122 5.13 20.79 1.40
CA VAL A 122 5.46 19.36 1.33
C VAL A 122 4.31 18.58 0.67
N ARG A 123 3.06 18.87 1.01
CA ARG A 123 1.88 18.24 0.40
C ARG A 123 1.77 18.55 -1.09
N ALA A 124 2.02 19.81 -1.47
CA ALA A 124 2.01 20.23 -2.86
C ALA A 124 3.04 19.47 -3.70
N LEU A 125 4.21 19.17 -3.13
CA LEU A 125 5.24 18.36 -3.81
C LEU A 125 4.91 16.88 -3.91
N ALA A 126 4.20 16.31 -2.92
CA ALA A 126 3.77 14.92 -3.00
C ALA A 126 2.71 14.71 -4.10
N GLY A 127 1.79 15.67 -4.26
CA GLY A 127 0.71 15.58 -5.25
C GLY A 127 -0.34 14.50 -4.96
N THR A 128 -0.20 13.79 -3.82
CA THR A 128 -1.10 12.73 -3.35
C THR A 128 -1.24 12.80 -1.82
N GLU A 129 -2.14 11.97 -1.27
CA GLU A 129 -2.31 11.87 0.19
C GLU A 129 -1.20 11.05 0.87
N SER A 130 -0.36 10.33 0.13
CA SER A 130 0.73 9.54 0.72
C SER A 130 1.99 10.39 0.96
N VAL A 131 1.93 11.29 1.95
CA VAL A 131 3.01 12.25 2.20
C VAL A 131 4.05 11.69 3.18
N GLY A 132 5.24 11.33 2.72
CA GLY A 132 6.36 10.85 3.56
C GLY A 132 7.53 11.83 3.76
N ARG A 133 8.52 11.39 4.56
CA ARG A 133 9.84 12.05 4.71
C ARG A 133 10.58 12.28 3.39
N PRO A 134 10.47 11.40 2.36
CA PRO A 134 11.10 11.66 1.08
C PRO A 134 10.62 12.96 0.42
N HIS A 135 9.35 13.35 0.59
CA HIS A 135 8.85 14.64 0.11
C HIS A 135 9.45 15.83 0.87
N ILE A 136 9.65 15.69 2.19
CA ILE A 136 10.37 16.69 3.00
C ILE A 136 11.83 16.79 2.53
N ALA A 137 12.49 15.65 2.28
CA ALA A 137 13.85 15.62 1.74
C ALA A 137 13.94 16.30 0.38
N ARG A 138 12.96 16.07 -0.50
CA ARG A 138 12.85 16.75 -1.79
C ARG A 138 12.69 18.27 -1.61
N LEU A 139 11.82 18.71 -0.71
CA LEU A 139 11.65 20.15 -0.44
C LEU A 139 12.95 20.78 0.11
N LEU A 140 13.68 20.08 0.97
CA LEU A 140 14.99 20.53 1.46
C LEU A 140 16.00 20.70 0.31
N MET A 141 15.96 19.82 -0.69
CA MET A 141 16.79 19.95 -1.89
C MET A 141 16.33 21.11 -2.78
N GLU A 142 15.04 21.26 -3.03
CA GLU A 142 14.49 22.35 -3.85
C GLU A 142 14.79 23.73 -3.24
N LYS A 143 14.75 23.83 -1.90
CA LYS A 143 15.17 25.02 -1.14
C LYS A 143 16.69 25.13 -0.94
N LYS A 144 17.48 24.19 -1.49
CA LYS A 144 18.96 24.19 -1.48
C LYS A 144 19.61 24.10 -0.08
N PHE A 145 18.91 23.56 0.93
CA PHE A 145 19.49 23.30 2.26
C PHE A 145 20.38 22.05 2.28
N VAL A 146 20.16 21.15 1.32
CA VAL A 146 20.91 19.91 1.09
C VAL A 146 21.04 19.66 -0.40
N THR A 147 22.02 18.85 -0.78
CA THR A 147 22.35 18.53 -2.18
C THR A 147 21.76 17.19 -2.64
N SER A 148 21.35 16.33 -1.70
CA SER A 148 20.80 15.01 -1.99
C SER A 148 19.79 14.55 -0.95
N ALA A 149 18.92 13.61 -1.33
CA ALA A 149 17.98 13.00 -0.39
C ALA A 149 18.71 12.28 0.74
N LYS A 150 19.83 11.62 0.43
CA LYS A 150 20.69 10.97 1.43
C LYS A 150 21.17 11.97 2.48
N GLU A 151 21.67 13.12 2.06
CA GLU A 151 22.10 14.19 2.97
C GLU A 151 20.95 14.69 3.84
N ALA A 152 19.75 14.85 3.29
CA ALA A 152 18.56 15.22 4.05
C ALA A 152 18.27 14.24 5.20
N PHE A 153 18.33 12.93 4.92
CA PHE A 153 18.14 11.89 5.94
C PHE A 153 19.28 11.88 6.96
N ASP A 154 20.53 11.96 6.51
CA ASP A 154 21.70 11.89 7.39
C ASP A 154 21.80 13.09 8.34
N ARG A 155 21.39 14.28 7.89
CA ARG A 155 21.46 15.50 8.70
C ARG A 155 20.23 15.71 9.57
N TYR A 156 19.02 15.43 9.05
CA TYR A 156 17.78 15.91 9.66
C TYR A 156 16.72 14.85 9.93
N LEU A 157 16.50 13.90 9.00
CA LEU A 157 15.23 13.13 8.98
C LEU A 157 15.31 11.67 9.45
N ALA A 158 16.51 11.08 9.55
CA ALA A 158 16.69 9.70 10.02
C ALA A 158 16.50 9.57 11.55
N ASN A 159 16.31 8.36 12.06
CA ASN A 159 16.20 8.13 13.51
C ASN A 159 17.37 8.76 14.27
N GLY A 160 17.06 9.42 15.38
CA GLY A 160 18.05 10.13 16.20
C GLY A 160 18.54 11.46 15.61
N ARG A 161 18.01 11.93 14.47
CA ARG A 161 18.35 13.23 13.89
C ARG A 161 17.44 14.35 14.41
N PRO A 162 17.89 15.62 14.35
CA PRO A 162 17.21 16.73 15.03
C PRO A 162 15.73 16.91 14.67
N ALA A 163 15.35 16.68 13.40
CA ALA A 163 13.97 16.82 12.95
C ALA A 163 13.17 15.51 12.97
N PHE A 164 13.75 14.41 13.49
CA PHE A 164 13.07 13.12 13.52
C PHE A 164 11.95 13.07 14.56
N VAL A 165 10.74 12.71 14.11
CA VAL A 165 9.58 12.51 14.98
C VAL A 165 9.08 11.08 14.78
N ASP A 166 8.95 10.36 15.89
CA ASP A 166 8.40 9.01 15.91
C ASP A 166 6.96 8.95 15.36
N ARG A 167 6.63 7.82 14.76
CA ARG A 167 5.29 7.48 14.29
C ARG A 167 4.81 6.23 15.01
N GLU A 168 3.61 6.30 15.55
CA GLU A 168 2.93 5.12 16.07
C GLU A 168 2.51 4.23 14.91
N LEU A 169 2.94 2.98 14.95
CA LEU A 169 2.76 2.01 13.88
C LEU A 169 2.49 0.63 14.47
N PRO A 170 1.67 -0.19 13.79
CA PRO A 170 1.41 -1.55 14.22
C PRO A 170 2.68 -2.41 14.15
N GLU A 171 2.77 -3.39 15.04
CA GLU A 171 3.83 -4.39 15.00
C GLU A 171 3.72 -5.33 13.78
N PRO A 172 4.82 -5.94 13.33
CA PRO A 172 4.79 -6.82 12.15
C PRO A 172 3.80 -7.97 12.27
N ALA A 173 3.60 -8.51 13.48
CA ALA A 173 2.65 -9.58 13.73
C ALA A 173 1.19 -9.17 13.46
N VAL A 174 0.87 -7.88 13.63
CA VAL A 174 -0.47 -7.33 13.34
C VAL A 174 -0.67 -7.13 11.84
N VAL A 175 0.38 -6.73 11.12
CA VAL A 175 0.33 -6.39 9.70
C VAL A 175 0.47 -7.61 8.78
N ALA A 176 1.30 -8.59 9.16
CA ALA A 176 1.59 -9.75 8.32
C ALA A 176 0.36 -10.51 7.81
N PRO A 177 -0.74 -10.65 8.58
CA PRO A 177 -1.96 -11.30 8.11
C PRO A 177 -2.78 -10.51 7.07
N TRP A 178 -2.41 -9.26 6.75
CA TRP A 178 -3.17 -8.43 5.81
C TRP A 178 -2.95 -8.83 4.36
N ALA A 179 -1.89 -9.58 4.06
CA ALA A 179 -1.59 -10.09 2.74
C ALA A 179 -1.47 -11.62 2.75
N SER A 180 -1.79 -12.26 1.63
CA SER A 180 -1.72 -13.72 1.48
C SER A 180 -0.28 -14.25 1.54
N SER A 181 0.70 -13.41 1.20
CA SER A 181 2.12 -13.66 1.41
C SER A 181 2.83 -12.36 1.79
N THR A 182 3.81 -12.45 2.69
CA THR A 182 4.53 -11.28 3.20
C THR A 182 6.03 -11.50 3.27
N TRP A 183 6.78 -10.42 3.06
CA TRP A 183 8.23 -10.33 3.20
C TRP A 183 8.61 -9.07 3.96
N ALA A 184 9.50 -9.17 4.95
CA ALA A 184 9.89 -8.04 5.78
C ALA A 184 11.24 -7.45 5.36
N LYS A 185 11.29 -6.13 5.14
CA LYS A 185 12.52 -5.37 4.94
C LYS A 185 12.84 -4.59 6.22
N ILE A 186 13.99 -4.90 6.82
CA ILE A 186 14.49 -4.20 8.00
C ILE A 186 15.44 -3.10 7.56
N ARG A 187 15.04 -1.83 7.73
CA ARG A 187 15.94 -0.69 7.54
C ARG A 187 16.66 -0.39 8.86
N ARG A 188 17.85 -0.97 9.06
CA ARG A 188 18.70 -0.63 10.22
C ARG A 188 19.19 0.81 10.08
N SER A 189 18.85 1.69 11.02
CA SER A 189 19.54 2.97 11.20
C SER A 189 20.69 2.74 12.18
N ASN A 190 21.92 3.09 11.78
CA ASN A 190 23.19 3.02 12.52
C ASN A 190 23.30 1.95 13.64
N ALA A 191 23.93 0.83 13.32
CA ALA A 191 24.25 -0.20 14.29
C ALA A 191 25.39 0.23 15.23
N THR A 192 25.06 0.65 16.44
CA THR A 192 25.72 0.07 17.61
C THR A 192 24.91 -1.17 17.99
N SER A 193 25.48 -2.36 17.75
CA SER A 193 24.82 -3.65 18.01
C SER A 193 24.39 -3.79 19.46
N PRO A 194 23.15 -4.24 19.72
CA PRO A 194 22.87 -5.16 20.80
C PRO A 194 22.60 -6.56 20.27
N SER A 195 22.84 -7.55 21.12
CA SER A 195 22.73 -8.99 20.90
C SER A 195 21.43 -9.43 20.22
N LYS A 196 21.57 -10.43 19.33
CA LYS A 196 20.47 -11.13 18.62
C LYS A 196 19.36 -11.58 19.58
N PRO A 197 18.07 -11.32 19.30
CA PRO A 197 16.99 -12.11 19.88
C PRO A 197 16.98 -13.49 19.20
N CYS A 198 16.95 -14.55 20.01
CA CYS A 198 16.80 -15.92 19.55
C CYS A 198 15.38 -16.13 18.97
N GLY A 199 15.25 -16.81 17.82
CA GLY A 199 13.96 -17.41 17.43
C GLY A 199 13.38 -17.17 16.03
N TRP A 200 14.13 -16.67 15.03
CA TRP A 200 13.61 -16.58 13.66
C TRP A 200 14.52 -17.32 12.67
N THR A 201 14.16 -18.56 12.33
CA THR A 201 14.73 -19.30 11.20
C THR A 201 13.95 -18.99 9.93
N THR A 202 14.65 -18.55 8.90
CA THR A 202 14.16 -18.49 7.51
C THR A 202 13.90 -19.89 6.96
N SER A 203 12.85 -20.01 6.15
CA SER A 203 12.39 -21.17 5.36
C SER A 203 11.46 -22.18 6.06
N THR A 204 10.18 -22.15 5.66
CA THR A 204 9.31 -23.34 5.70
C THR A 204 8.91 -23.67 4.28
N THR A 205 9.72 -24.47 3.60
CA THR A 205 9.29 -25.24 2.43
C THR A 205 8.30 -26.29 2.92
N ARG A 206 7.02 -26.15 2.60
CA ARG A 206 6.00 -27.17 2.87
C ARG A 206 6.24 -28.35 1.93
N LYS A 207 6.90 -29.41 2.41
CA LYS A 207 6.97 -30.70 1.70
C LYS A 207 5.57 -31.29 1.59
N SER A 208 5.07 -31.44 0.36
CA SER A 208 3.93 -32.31 0.08
C SER A 208 4.40 -33.77 0.14
N SER A 209 3.89 -34.54 1.10
CA SER A 209 4.00 -36.00 1.06
C SER A 209 2.91 -36.53 0.12
N LYS A 210 3.33 -37.04 -1.03
CA LYS A 210 2.53 -38.00 -1.80
C LYS A 210 2.53 -39.31 -1.01
N ASN A 211 1.37 -39.78 -0.58
CA ASN A 211 1.17 -41.19 -0.28
C ASN A 211 0.15 -41.76 -1.28
N SER A 212 0.70 -42.53 -2.21
CA SER A 212 0.02 -43.50 -3.05
C SER A 212 -0.38 -44.71 -2.19
N GLY A 213 -1.62 -45.17 -2.29
CA GLY A 213 -2.07 -46.42 -1.68
C GLY A 213 -3.54 -46.69 -1.97
N THR A 214 -3.79 -47.63 -2.87
CA THR A 214 -5.09 -48.08 -3.38
C THR A 214 -5.83 -49.05 -2.44
N ALA A 215 -7.16 -48.91 -2.44
CA ALA A 215 -8.20 -49.96 -2.42
C ALA A 215 -8.64 -50.69 -1.12
N SER A 216 -9.98 -50.70 -0.97
CA SER A 216 -10.89 -51.81 -0.59
C SER A 216 -11.61 -51.80 0.77
N PHE A 217 -12.94 -51.63 0.64
CA PHE A 217 -14.10 -52.22 1.34
C PHE A 217 -13.91 -53.05 2.63
N ALA A 218 -14.66 -52.68 3.68
CA ALA A 218 -15.49 -53.58 4.50
C ALA A 218 -16.40 -52.78 5.48
N LYS A 219 -17.70 -53.11 5.54
CA LYS A 219 -18.63 -52.74 6.63
C LYS A 219 -18.40 -53.66 7.86
N PRO A 220 -18.86 -53.27 9.07
CA PRO A 220 -20.03 -53.99 9.61
C PRO A 220 -20.99 -53.22 10.55
N ASN A 221 -22.26 -53.67 10.48
CA ASN A 221 -23.31 -53.92 11.49
C ASN A 221 -23.80 -52.90 12.54
N ARG A 222 -25.14 -52.74 12.53
CA ARG A 222 -26.02 -52.35 13.65
C ARG A 222 -26.30 -53.54 14.58
N PRO A 223 -26.83 -53.27 15.79
CA PRO A 223 -27.96 -54.06 16.29
C PRO A 223 -29.18 -53.20 16.68
N ASP A 224 -30.28 -53.93 16.91
CA ASP A 224 -31.69 -53.56 16.93
C ASP A 224 -32.27 -53.27 18.34
N ALA A 225 -33.54 -52.86 18.36
CA ALA A 225 -34.33 -52.20 19.40
C ALA A 225 -34.82 -53.04 20.62
N SER A 226 -35.35 -52.35 21.65
CA SER A 226 -36.56 -52.76 22.40
C SER A 226 -37.13 -51.69 23.38
N HIS A 227 -38.41 -51.37 23.17
CA HIS A 227 -39.56 -51.07 24.08
C HIS A 227 -39.50 -50.14 25.35
N THR A 228 -40.12 -48.95 25.21
CA THR A 228 -41.29 -48.29 25.92
C THR A 228 -41.65 -48.53 27.42
N PRO A 229 -42.50 -47.70 28.10
CA PRO A 229 -43.03 -46.33 27.82
C PRO A 229 -43.08 -45.37 29.06
N ILE A 230 -43.58 -44.12 28.91
CA ILE A 230 -44.73 -43.51 29.67
C ILE A 230 -44.89 -41.99 29.42
N SER A 231 -46.12 -41.63 29.02
CA SER A 231 -46.92 -40.38 29.18
C SER A 231 -46.33 -39.01 28.83
N SER A 232 -47.07 -37.95 28.52
CA SER A 232 -48.37 -37.70 27.89
C SER A 232 -48.43 -36.16 27.77
N ARG A 233 -48.81 -35.64 26.61
CA ARG A 233 -49.78 -34.55 26.42
C ARG A 233 -49.63 -33.89 25.05
N SER A 234 -50.76 -33.92 24.38
CA SER A 234 -51.21 -33.15 23.23
C SER A 234 -51.08 -31.63 23.39
N MET A 235 -50.83 -30.91 22.29
CA MET A 235 -51.87 -30.16 21.57
C MET A 235 -51.34 -29.56 20.26
N THR A 236 -52.23 -29.53 19.27
CA THR A 236 -52.08 -29.17 17.86
C THR A 236 -52.08 -27.66 17.59
N PRO A 237 -51.69 -27.20 16.37
CA PRO A 237 -51.51 -25.79 16.03
C PRO A 237 -52.71 -25.21 15.26
N ALA A 238 -52.92 -23.88 15.35
CA ALA A 238 -53.87 -23.16 14.50
C ALA A 238 -53.33 -21.80 13.98
N SER A 239 -53.21 -21.78 12.66
CA SER A 239 -53.31 -20.71 11.65
C SER A 239 -53.54 -19.22 11.97
N ARG A 240 -52.79 -18.39 11.20
CA ARG A 240 -53.15 -17.18 10.41
C ARG A 240 -53.86 -15.99 11.09
N ARG A 241 -53.25 -14.78 10.99
CA ARG A 241 -53.62 -13.67 10.06
C ARG A 241 -52.72 -12.44 10.25
N VAL A 242 -52.88 -11.49 9.32
CA VAL A 242 -51.95 -10.46 8.83
C VAL A 242 -52.46 -9.03 9.14
N SER A 243 -51.51 -8.11 9.45
CA SER A 243 -51.48 -6.63 9.27
C SER A 243 -52.34 -5.69 10.14
N PRO A 244 -52.08 -4.34 10.20
CA PRO A 244 -50.87 -3.51 9.91
C PRO A 244 -50.61 -2.31 10.90
N ILE A 245 -49.67 -1.39 10.52
CA ILE A 245 -49.45 0.05 10.96
C ILE A 245 -48.43 0.21 12.12
N SER A 246 -47.39 1.08 12.12
CA SER A 246 -47.15 2.47 11.66
C SER A 246 -45.64 2.69 11.37
N ARG A 247 -45.21 3.33 10.28
CA ARG A 247 -45.06 4.77 9.99
C ARG A 247 -43.95 5.48 10.80
N TRP A 248 -42.77 5.64 10.21
CA TRP A 248 -41.85 6.75 10.50
C TRP A 248 -41.34 7.36 9.19
N SER A 249 -41.43 8.68 9.14
CA SER A 249 -41.12 9.57 8.03
C SER A 249 -39.68 10.07 8.09
N THR A 250 -38.99 10.12 6.95
CA THR A 250 -38.03 11.20 6.65
C THR A 250 -38.08 11.51 5.16
N SER A 251 -38.09 12.79 4.84
CA SER A 251 -38.42 13.35 3.54
C SER A 251 -37.25 13.32 2.55
N ARG A 252 -37.57 13.10 1.28
CA ARG A 252 -36.72 13.42 0.13
C ARG A 252 -36.73 14.93 -0.12
N ALA A 253 -35.58 15.51 -0.43
CA ALA A 253 -35.47 16.80 -1.11
C ALA A 253 -35.24 16.57 -2.62
N PRO A 254 -35.85 17.38 -3.52
CA PRO A 254 -35.79 17.14 -4.96
C PRO A 254 -34.66 17.91 -5.67
N CYS A 255 -34.24 17.33 -6.80
CA CYS A 255 -33.54 17.96 -7.91
C CYS A 255 -34.35 19.13 -8.51
N SER A 256 -33.68 20.23 -8.84
CA SER A 256 -34.11 21.18 -9.87
C SER A 256 -32.89 21.67 -10.66
N ALA A 257 -33.06 21.70 -11.98
CA ALA A 257 -32.07 22.08 -12.97
C ALA A 257 -32.23 23.54 -13.45
N ALA A 258 -31.19 24.00 -14.16
CA ALA A 258 -31.14 25.10 -15.13
C ALA A 258 -30.89 26.54 -14.61
N ILE A 259 -29.79 27.17 -15.04
CA ILE A 259 -29.71 28.04 -16.24
C ILE A 259 -28.24 28.48 -16.45
N ALA A 260 -27.84 28.47 -17.73
CA ALA A 260 -26.52 28.79 -18.25
C ALA A 260 -26.15 30.29 -18.19
N ARG A 261 -24.85 30.59 -17.99
CA ARG A 261 -24.17 31.77 -18.57
C ARG A 261 -22.72 31.39 -18.93
N ASN A 262 -22.36 31.59 -20.19
CA ASN A 262 -21.02 31.36 -20.74
C ASN A 262 -20.03 32.49 -20.37
N PRO A 263 -18.70 32.21 -20.40
CA PRO A 263 -17.63 33.07 -19.88
C PRO A 263 -17.12 34.11 -20.91
N PRO A 264 -16.36 35.14 -20.48
CA PRO A 264 -15.68 36.03 -21.40
C PRO A 264 -14.47 35.36 -22.05
N SER A 265 -14.35 35.65 -23.35
CA SER A 265 -13.35 35.20 -24.30
C SER A 265 -11.96 35.78 -24.04
N PHE A 266 -10.93 34.92 -24.04
CA PHE A 266 -9.54 35.34 -24.21
C PHE A 266 -8.97 34.70 -25.48
N ARG A 267 -8.53 35.54 -26.41
CA ARG A 267 -7.92 35.16 -27.69
C ARG A 267 -6.51 34.59 -27.48
N PRO A 268 -6.05 33.65 -28.32
CA PRO A 268 -4.70 33.10 -28.26
C PRO A 268 -3.69 34.01 -28.99
N SER A 269 -2.59 34.35 -28.32
CA SER A 269 -1.39 34.91 -28.95
C SER A 269 -0.37 33.79 -29.24
N ARG A 270 -0.08 33.66 -30.54
CA ARG A 270 1.05 33.05 -31.29
C ARG A 270 2.07 32.09 -30.62
N PRO A 271 2.55 31.08 -31.38
CA PRO A 271 3.41 30.00 -30.91
C PRO A 271 4.88 30.41 -30.81
N CYS A 272 5.57 29.96 -29.76
CA CYS A 272 7.01 30.14 -29.63
C CYS A 272 7.74 28.78 -29.60
N LYS A 273 8.41 28.51 -30.72
CA LYS A 273 9.70 27.81 -30.91
C LYS A 273 9.90 26.45 -30.23
N SER A 274 9.86 25.44 -31.10
CA SER A 274 10.50 24.13 -31.00
C SER A 274 11.91 24.18 -30.40
N TRP A 275 12.13 23.44 -29.32
CA TRP A 275 13.47 23.00 -28.91
C TRP A 275 13.62 21.52 -29.27
N ARG A 276 14.34 21.25 -30.35
CA ARG A 276 14.97 19.94 -30.59
C ARG A 276 16.02 19.74 -29.49
N ARG A 277 15.95 18.64 -28.75
CA ARG A 277 17.11 18.07 -28.06
C ARG A 277 17.55 16.82 -28.82
N SER A 278 18.75 16.90 -29.37
CA SER A 278 19.48 15.74 -29.88
C SER A 278 19.86 14.81 -28.72
N PRO A 279 19.88 13.48 -28.92
CA PRO A 279 20.33 12.54 -27.90
C PRO A 279 21.87 12.53 -27.82
N MET A 280 22.42 12.64 -26.60
CA MET A 280 23.81 12.29 -26.32
C MET A 280 23.91 10.82 -25.88
N PRO A 281 24.98 10.10 -26.29
CA PRO A 281 25.14 8.68 -25.99
C PRO A 281 25.62 8.46 -24.56
N TRP A 282 25.02 7.50 -23.85
CA TRP A 282 25.50 7.02 -22.56
C TRP A 282 26.40 5.80 -22.77
N THR A 283 27.67 5.95 -22.41
CA THR A 283 28.65 4.86 -22.24
C THR A 283 28.40 4.14 -20.93
N MET A 284 28.11 2.83 -20.99
CA MET A 284 28.08 1.95 -19.83
C MET A 284 29.52 1.64 -19.37
N HIS A 285 29.85 1.98 -18.12
CA HIS A 285 30.94 1.33 -17.41
C HIS A 285 30.42 0.05 -16.76
N THR A 286 30.89 -1.08 -17.29
CA THR A 286 30.79 -2.41 -16.67
C THR A 286 31.81 -2.50 -15.54
N ALA A 287 31.35 -2.70 -14.31
CA ALA A 287 32.19 -3.25 -13.24
C ALA A 287 31.97 -4.76 -13.20
N ARG A 288 33.02 -5.50 -13.56
CA ARG A 288 33.16 -6.95 -13.38
C ARG A 288 33.84 -7.23 -12.03
N ALA A 289 33.56 -8.44 -11.55
CA ALA A 289 34.10 -9.18 -10.40
C ALA A 289 33.47 -8.82 -9.04
#